data_AF-A0AAV4CHS2-F1
#
_entry.id   AF-A0AAV4CHS2-F1
#
_cell.length_a   1.000
_cell.length_b   1.000
_cell.length_c   1.000
_cell.angle_alpha   90.00
_cell.angle_beta   90.00
_cell.angle_gamma   90.00
#
_symmetry.space_group_name_H-M   'P 1'
#
loop_
_entity.id
_entity.type
_entity.pdbx_description
1 polymer ?
#
loop_
_entity_poly.entity_id
_entity_poly.type
_entity_poly.pdbx_seq_one_letter_code
_entity_poly.pdbx_strand_id
1 'polypeptide(L)'
;MKEVIGQTQTDRRGLGSTTVKWWSKTEGKEKRDMIIDEIRNKEDSTRVQKAVQQPQQGQWTNWDTAIQRSLTWNDIWHMAPLRISFLIRSVYDLLPSNANLVQWGKKDDFTCPLCQGRQTTEHVPSSCKVALSQGQYTWRNNRVLQELASVISTAKGEIHTSSTSSTVFTTEGGVKKWQGGSITINTHRKGLRDGCNDWVVSADLPEWERHPDVIRKTALRSDIVIHSASTQQINIVELTVKEGKYLTKGWLRS
;
A
#
# COMPACT_ATOMS: atom_id res chain seq x y z
N MET A 1 29.01 -27.51 -16.54
CA MET A 1 30.22 -26.85 -17.13
C MET A 1 29.92 -26.20 -18.48
N LYS A 2 30.08 -24.87 -18.58
CA LYS A 2 29.81 -24.06 -19.79
C LYS A 2 30.70 -24.40 -21.00
N GLU A 3 31.77 -25.18 -20.78
CA GLU A 3 32.72 -25.60 -21.82
C GLU A 3 32.11 -26.60 -22.83
N VAL A 4 31.13 -27.40 -22.40
CA VAL A 4 30.47 -28.40 -23.27
C VAL A 4 29.20 -27.85 -23.92
N ILE A 5 28.52 -26.91 -23.25
CA ILE A 5 27.19 -26.42 -23.65
C ILE A 5 27.30 -25.13 -24.49
N GLY A 6 28.47 -24.49 -24.52
CA GLY A 6 28.70 -23.21 -25.18
C GLY A 6 28.18 -22.02 -24.38
N GLN A 7 28.51 -20.80 -24.84
CA GLN A 7 28.01 -19.58 -24.20
C GLN A 7 26.57 -19.32 -24.65
N THR A 8 25.65 -19.29 -23.70
CA THR A 8 24.29 -18.80 -23.92
C THR A 8 24.19 -17.33 -23.53
N GLN A 9 23.31 -16.60 -24.20
CA GLN A 9 22.97 -15.23 -23.82
C GLN A 9 22.25 -15.25 -22.47
N THR A 10 22.83 -14.60 -21.47
CA THR A 10 22.27 -14.55 -20.10
C THR A 10 21.70 -13.18 -19.75
N ASP A 11 22.01 -12.14 -20.54
CA ASP A 11 21.52 -10.78 -20.35
C ASP A 11 21.06 -10.14 -21.66
N ARG A 12 20.52 -8.91 -21.56
CA ARG A 12 20.10 -8.12 -22.73
C ARG A 12 21.26 -7.42 -23.46
N ARG A 13 22.51 -7.57 -23.01
CA ARG A 13 23.68 -6.89 -23.60
C ARG A 13 24.24 -7.62 -24.82
N GLY A 14 23.76 -8.85 -25.06
CA GLY A 14 24.10 -9.63 -26.25
C GLY A 14 25.31 -10.54 -26.07
N LEU A 15 25.49 -11.47 -27.02
CA LEU A 15 26.61 -12.41 -27.02
C LEU A 15 27.94 -11.66 -27.17
N GLY A 16 28.91 -11.97 -26.30
CA GLY A 16 30.23 -11.35 -26.30
C GLY A 16 30.41 -10.08 -25.44
N SER A 17 29.34 -9.56 -24.81
CA SER A 17 29.46 -8.39 -23.92
C SER A 17 30.21 -8.68 -22.61
N THR A 18 30.21 -9.93 -22.15
CA THR A 18 30.91 -10.37 -20.94
C THR A 18 32.10 -11.26 -21.29
N THR A 19 33.24 -11.03 -20.65
CA THR A 19 34.43 -11.89 -20.73
C THR A 19 34.11 -13.27 -20.14
N VAL A 20 34.07 -14.28 -21.00
CA VAL A 20 33.80 -15.67 -20.57
C VAL A 20 35.07 -16.28 -20.00
N LYS A 21 34.97 -16.82 -18.79
CA LYS A 21 36.01 -17.64 -18.18
C LYS A 21 35.83 -19.09 -18.60
N TRP A 22 36.80 -19.62 -19.34
CA TRP A 22 36.81 -21.00 -19.81
C TRP A 22 37.60 -21.87 -18.85
N TRP A 23 37.04 -23.01 -18.47
CA TRP A 23 37.67 -23.92 -17.51
C TRP A 23 39.08 -24.36 -17.95
N SER A 24 39.26 -24.71 -19.22
CA SER A 24 40.57 -25.04 -19.82
C SER A 24 41.60 -23.91 -19.77
N LYS A 25 41.17 -22.64 -19.70
CA LYS A 25 42.05 -21.46 -19.73
C LYS A 25 42.25 -20.82 -18.35
N THR A 26 41.57 -21.32 -17.32
CA THR A 26 41.66 -20.80 -15.95
C THR A 26 42.60 -21.65 -15.09
N GLU A 27 43.37 -20.99 -14.24
CA GLU A 27 44.30 -21.65 -13.31
C GLU A 27 44.15 -21.13 -11.87
N GLY A 28 44.67 -21.91 -10.92
CA GLY A 28 44.77 -21.51 -9.51
C GLY A 28 43.42 -21.17 -8.87
N LYS A 29 43.28 -19.92 -8.40
CA LYS A 29 42.09 -19.44 -7.67
C LYS A 29 40.84 -19.48 -8.54
N GLU A 30 40.93 -19.05 -9.79
CA GLU A 30 39.76 -18.94 -10.68
C GLU A 30 39.14 -20.31 -10.96
N LYS A 31 39.99 -21.32 -11.12
CA LYS A 31 39.58 -22.70 -11.30
C LYS A 31 38.88 -23.24 -10.04
N ARG A 32 39.34 -22.89 -8.84
CA ARG A 32 38.65 -23.25 -7.60
C ARG A 32 37.30 -22.56 -7.48
N ASP A 33 37.23 -21.27 -7.79
CA ASP A 33 35.98 -20.50 -7.75
C ASP A 33 34.94 -21.11 -8.71
N MET A 34 35.35 -21.51 -9.93
CA MET A 34 34.46 -22.21 -10.87
C MET A 34 33.94 -23.56 -10.35
N ILE A 35 34.75 -24.35 -9.64
CA ILE A 35 34.27 -25.58 -9.00
C ILE A 35 33.24 -25.25 -7.92
N ILE A 36 33.57 -24.28 -7.06
CA ILE A 36 32.70 -23.87 -5.94
C ILE A 36 31.34 -23.41 -6.49
N ASP A 37 31.33 -22.61 -7.54
CA ASP A 37 30.10 -22.13 -8.16
C ASP A 37 29.29 -23.28 -8.79
N GLU A 38 29.93 -24.25 -9.45
CA GLU A 38 29.22 -25.43 -9.99
C GLU A 38 28.61 -26.28 -8.86
N ILE A 39 29.35 -26.50 -7.77
CA ILE A 39 28.86 -27.22 -6.59
C ILE A 39 27.67 -26.48 -5.98
N ARG A 40 27.79 -25.16 -5.79
CA ARG A 40 26.69 -24.31 -5.30
C ARG A 40 25.46 -24.40 -6.19
N ASN A 41 25.62 -24.31 -7.50
CA ASN A 41 24.52 -24.42 -8.45
C ASN A 41 23.83 -25.79 -8.37
N LYS A 42 24.60 -26.87 -8.20
CA LYS A 42 24.05 -28.23 -8.04
C LYS A 42 23.29 -28.38 -6.71
N GLU A 43 23.84 -27.83 -5.62
CA GLU A 43 23.17 -27.79 -4.33
C GLU A 43 21.89 -26.96 -4.39
N ASP A 44 21.94 -25.77 -4.97
CA ASP A 44 20.79 -24.88 -5.12
C ASP A 44 19.71 -25.50 -5.99
N SER A 45 20.08 -26.18 -7.08
CA SER A 45 19.13 -26.96 -7.88
C SER A 45 18.42 -28.03 -7.05
N THR A 46 19.16 -28.71 -6.16
CA THR A 46 18.59 -29.71 -5.24
C THR A 46 17.65 -29.07 -4.21
N ARG A 47 18.03 -27.91 -3.66
CA ARG A 47 17.20 -27.13 -2.73
C ARG A 47 15.90 -26.66 -3.40
N VAL A 48 15.99 -26.16 -4.63
CA VAL A 48 14.84 -25.72 -5.43
C VAL A 48 13.92 -26.90 -5.74
N GLN A 49 14.47 -28.04 -6.19
CA GLN A 49 13.67 -29.25 -6.42
C GLN A 49 12.90 -29.69 -5.17
N LYS A 50 13.56 -29.65 -4.00
CA LYS A 50 12.90 -29.93 -2.73
C LYS A 50 11.83 -28.89 -2.38
N ALA A 51 12.09 -27.61 -2.62
CA ALA A 51 11.13 -26.55 -2.36
C ALA A 51 9.87 -26.70 -3.22
N VAL A 52 10.00 -27.02 -4.52
CA VAL A 52 8.85 -27.25 -5.43
C VAL A 52 7.95 -28.40 -4.93
N GLN A 53 8.50 -29.38 -4.22
CA GLN A 53 7.73 -30.49 -3.63
C GLN A 53 7.00 -30.10 -2.33
N GLN A 54 7.22 -28.90 -1.80
CA GLN A 54 6.60 -28.42 -0.56
C GLN A 54 5.48 -27.41 -0.90
N PRO A 55 4.20 -27.84 -0.97
CA PRO A 55 3.12 -26.99 -1.47
C PRO A 55 2.83 -25.76 -0.61
N GLN A 56 3.22 -25.77 0.68
CA GLN A 56 3.05 -24.62 1.57
C GLN A 56 4.35 -23.81 1.71
N GLN A 57 5.45 -24.44 2.15
CA GLN A 57 6.71 -23.74 2.42
C GLN A 57 7.44 -23.35 1.13
N GLY A 58 7.20 -24.08 0.05
CA GLY A 58 7.75 -23.83 -1.27
C GLY A 58 6.94 -22.87 -2.13
N GLN A 59 5.89 -22.24 -1.62
CA GLN A 59 5.05 -21.36 -2.46
C GLN A 59 5.80 -20.21 -3.13
N TRP A 60 6.94 -19.81 -2.57
CA TRP A 60 7.82 -18.81 -3.17
C TRP A 60 8.32 -19.19 -4.58
N THR A 61 8.30 -20.48 -4.95
CA THR A 61 8.65 -20.94 -6.31
C THR A 61 7.60 -20.57 -7.36
N ASN A 62 6.39 -20.17 -6.95
CA ASN A 62 5.27 -19.88 -7.84
C ASN A 62 4.87 -18.39 -7.85
N TRP A 63 5.71 -17.50 -7.29
CA TRP A 63 5.40 -16.08 -7.13
C TRP A 63 5.67 -15.21 -8.37
N ASP A 64 5.90 -15.79 -9.54
CA ASP A 64 6.19 -15.05 -10.77
C ASP A 64 5.09 -14.04 -11.15
N THR A 65 3.84 -14.32 -10.75
CA THR A 65 2.67 -13.46 -10.99
C THR A 65 2.24 -12.66 -9.75
N ALA A 66 2.90 -12.88 -8.60
CA ALA A 66 2.52 -12.22 -7.37
C ALA A 66 2.88 -10.73 -7.39
N ILE A 67 1.98 -9.89 -6.88
CA ILE A 67 2.25 -8.45 -6.74
C ILE A 67 3.35 -8.29 -5.69
N GLN A 68 4.47 -7.70 -6.12
CA GLN A 68 5.60 -7.47 -5.24
C GLN A 68 5.25 -6.41 -4.19
N ARG A 69 5.31 -6.79 -2.92
CA ARG A 69 5.24 -5.84 -1.80
C ARG A 69 6.66 -5.49 -1.36
N SER A 70 7.05 -4.24 -1.51
CA SER A 70 8.31 -3.75 -0.95
C SER A 70 8.15 -3.55 0.56
N LEU A 71 8.88 -4.34 1.35
CA LEU A 71 9.08 -4.08 2.78
C LEU A 71 10.55 -3.70 2.96
N THR A 72 10.81 -2.46 3.35
CA THR A 72 12.18 -2.04 3.67
C THR A 72 12.57 -2.56 5.05
N TRP A 73 13.88 -2.65 5.31
CA TRP A 73 14.36 -3.02 6.64
C TRP A 73 13.87 -2.06 7.72
N ASN A 74 13.78 -0.77 7.38
CA ASN A 74 13.24 0.26 8.25
C ASN A 74 11.76 0.00 8.60
N ASP A 75 10.95 -0.40 7.62
CA ASP A 75 9.54 -0.75 7.86
C ASP A 75 9.44 -1.92 8.84
N ILE A 76 10.25 -2.96 8.66
CA ILE A 76 10.25 -4.14 9.53
C ILE A 76 10.63 -3.75 10.97
N TRP A 77 11.65 -2.90 11.15
CA TRP A 77 12.07 -2.45 12.50
C TRP A 77 11.00 -1.64 13.23
N HIS A 78 10.18 -0.89 12.51
CA HIS A 78 9.12 -0.07 13.09
C HIS A 78 7.75 -0.77 13.11
N MET A 79 7.63 -1.97 12.55
CA MET A 79 6.39 -2.73 12.59
C MET A 79 6.22 -3.46 13.92
N ALA A 80 4.99 -3.48 14.43
CA ALA A 80 4.64 -4.30 15.58
C ALA A 80 4.91 -5.80 15.27
N PRO A 81 5.46 -6.58 16.23
CA PRO A 81 5.82 -7.98 15.99
C PRO A 81 4.65 -8.85 15.47
N LEU A 82 3.45 -8.65 16.00
CA LEU A 82 2.23 -9.36 15.56
C LEU A 82 1.88 -9.07 14.11
N ARG A 83 2.18 -7.86 13.64
CA ARG A 83 1.94 -7.45 12.27
C ARG A 83 2.88 -8.15 11.29
N ILE A 84 4.16 -8.23 11.64
CA ILE A 84 5.16 -8.96 10.86
C ILE A 84 4.78 -10.43 10.78
N SER A 85 4.41 -11.03 11.92
CA SER A 85 3.95 -12.41 11.99
C SER A 85 2.72 -12.65 11.09
N PHE A 86 1.74 -11.74 11.15
CA PHE A 86 0.55 -11.81 10.29
C PHE A 86 0.91 -11.74 8.81
N LEU A 87 1.77 -10.81 8.39
CA LEU A 87 2.17 -10.64 6.99
C LEU A 87 2.86 -11.89 6.43
N ILE A 88 3.82 -12.45 7.19
CA ILE A 88 4.52 -13.67 6.77
C ILE A 88 3.52 -14.83 6.68
N ARG A 89 2.66 -14.99 7.69
CA ARG A 89 1.67 -16.07 7.70
C ARG A 89 0.60 -15.90 6.61
N SER A 90 0.20 -14.69 6.25
CA SER A 90 -0.76 -14.47 5.18
C SER A 90 -0.19 -14.86 3.81
N VAL A 91 1.09 -14.58 3.58
CA VAL A 91 1.77 -14.88 2.31
C VAL A 91 1.91 -16.39 2.09
N TYR A 92 2.18 -17.15 3.15
CA TYR A 92 2.31 -18.60 3.09
C TYR A 92 1.02 -19.34 3.45
N ASP A 93 -0.15 -18.69 3.47
CA ASP A 93 -1.45 -19.27 3.86
C ASP A 93 -1.37 -20.11 5.17
N LEU A 94 -0.75 -19.54 6.21
CA LEU A 94 -0.59 -20.14 7.54
C LEU A 94 -1.49 -19.47 8.60
N LEU A 95 -2.46 -18.65 8.16
CA LEU A 95 -3.44 -18.05 9.06
C LEU A 95 -4.50 -19.09 9.46
N PRO A 96 -5.19 -18.89 10.60
CA PRO A 96 -6.18 -19.84 11.10
C PRO A 96 -7.50 -19.79 10.31
N SER A 97 -7.46 -20.14 9.02
CA SER A 97 -8.63 -20.39 8.18
C SER A 97 -9.20 -21.78 8.49
N ASN A 98 -10.50 -22.05 8.26
CA ASN A 98 -11.03 -23.40 8.54
C ASN A 98 -10.31 -24.48 7.74
N ALA A 99 -9.88 -24.22 6.50
CA ALA A 99 -9.05 -25.17 5.75
C ALA A 99 -7.75 -25.53 6.48
N ASN A 100 -7.05 -24.55 7.04
CA ASN A 100 -5.84 -24.78 7.81
C ASN A 100 -6.11 -25.43 9.17
N LEU A 101 -7.21 -25.04 9.83
CA LEU A 101 -7.61 -25.64 11.10
C LEU A 101 -7.93 -27.14 10.96
N VAL A 102 -8.56 -27.54 9.85
CA VAL A 102 -8.76 -28.96 9.52
C VAL A 102 -7.42 -29.66 9.31
N GLN A 103 -6.52 -29.07 8.53
CA GLN A 103 -5.19 -29.62 8.32
C GLN A 103 -4.37 -29.76 9.62
N TRP A 104 -4.60 -28.89 10.60
CA TRP A 104 -3.98 -28.95 11.92
C TRP A 104 -4.70 -29.85 12.91
N GLY A 105 -5.78 -30.53 12.50
CA GLY A 105 -6.58 -31.40 13.38
C GLY A 105 -7.32 -30.65 14.49
N LYS A 106 -7.59 -29.34 14.31
CA LYS A 106 -8.29 -28.49 15.29
C LYS A 106 -9.78 -28.32 14.98
N LYS A 107 -10.22 -28.74 13.80
CA LYS A 107 -11.60 -28.64 13.33
C LYS A 107 -11.87 -29.79 12.35
N ASP A 108 -13.12 -30.21 12.24
CA ASP A 108 -13.51 -31.30 11.33
C ASP A 108 -13.95 -30.80 9.95
N ASP A 109 -14.41 -29.54 9.85
CA ASP A 109 -14.96 -28.98 8.61
C ASP A 109 -14.23 -27.71 8.15
N PHE A 110 -13.92 -27.67 6.84
CA PHE A 110 -13.23 -26.58 6.15
C PHE A 110 -14.18 -25.55 5.54
N THR A 111 -15.49 -25.73 5.67
CA THR A 111 -16.50 -24.84 5.07
C THR A 111 -16.50 -23.44 5.68
N CYS A 112 -16.88 -22.46 4.86
CA CYS A 112 -17.11 -21.09 5.26
C CYS A 112 -18.48 -20.97 5.92
N PRO A 113 -18.59 -20.37 7.12
CA PRO A 113 -19.88 -20.23 7.81
C PRO A 113 -20.88 -19.35 7.06
N LEU A 114 -20.41 -18.50 6.13
CA LEU A 114 -21.27 -17.59 5.36
C LEU A 114 -21.77 -18.25 4.06
N CYS A 115 -20.88 -18.79 3.25
CA CYS A 115 -21.22 -19.26 1.89
C CYS A 115 -21.10 -20.77 1.70
N GLN A 116 -20.75 -21.53 2.75
CA GLN A 116 -20.57 -22.99 2.74
C GLN A 116 -19.49 -23.52 1.76
N GLY A 117 -18.72 -22.63 1.12
CA GLY A 117 -17.58 -22.98 0.27
C GLY A 117 -16.31 -23.26 1.08
N ARG A 118 -15.23 -23.72 0.46
CA ARG A 118 -13.95 -23.93 1.16
C ARG A 118 -13.37 -22.61 1.68
N GLN A 119 -13.14 -22.52 2.99
CA GLN A 119 -12.62 -21.32 3.64
C GLN A 119 -11.08 -21.35 3.73
N THR A 120 -10.42 -20.79 2.73
CA THR A 120 -8.97 -20.51 2.72
C THR A 120 -8.66 -19.12 3.28
N THR A 121 -7.38 -18.79 3.48
CA THR A 121 -6.97 -17.42 3.88
C THR A 121 -7.29 -16.38 2.82
N GLU A 122 -7.32 -16.74 1.53
CA GLU A 122 -7.76 -15.87 0.43
C GLU A 122 -9.30 -15.74 0.40
N HIS A 123 -10.02 -16.82 0.70
CA HIS A 123 -11.47 -16.83 0.66
C HIS A 123 -12.11 -15.77 1.56
N VAL A 124 -11.64 -15.67 2.81
CA VAL A 124 -12.22 -14.76 3.81
C VAL A 124 -12.14 -13.27 3.38
N PRO A 125 -10.97 -12.72 3.02
CA PRO A 125 -10.83 -11.30 2.70
C PRO A 125 -11.25 -10.91 1.27
N SER A 126 -11.33 -11.82 0.30
CA SER A 126 -11.58 -11.41 -1.11
C SER A 126 -12.57 -12.25 -1.89
N SER A 127 -12.77 -13.54 -1.57
CA SER A 127 -13.45 -14.47 -2.48
C SER A 127 -14.76 -15.06 -1.94
N CYS A 128 -15.25 -14.59 -0.79
CA CYS A 128 -16.53 -15.03 -0.25
C CYS A 128 -17.69 -14.34 -0.96
N LYS A 129 -18.47 -15.10 -1.72
CA LYS A 129 -19.64 -14.59 -2.49
C LYS A 129 -20.66 -13.87 -1.61
N VAL A 130 -20.93 -14.41 -0.42
CA VAL A 130 -21.90 -13.84 0.53
C VAL A 130 -21.35 -12.56 1.17
N ALA A 131 -20.07 -12.54 1.55
CA ALA A 131 -19.44 -11.34 2.09
C ALA A 131 -19.39 -10.21 1.04
N LEU A 132 -19.13 -10.57 -0.21
CA LEU A 132 -19.17 -9.64 -1.35
C LEU A 132 -20.58 -9.07 -1.56
N SER A 133 -21.61 -9.92 -1.65
CA SER A 133 -22.99 -9.48 -1.87
C SER A 133 -23.54 -8.63 -0.73
N GLN A 134 -23.06 -8.86 0.50
CA GLN A 134 -23.43 -8.08 1.69
C GLN A 134 -22.62 -6.78 1.82
N GLY A 135 -21.68 -6.49 0.91
CA GLY A 135 -20.86 -5.28 0.96
C GLY A 135 -19.85 -5.25 2.13
N GLN A 136 -19.49 -6.40 2.70
CA GLN A 136 -18.59 -6.43 3.88
C GLN A 136 -17.18 -5.90 3.55
N TYR A 137 -16.73 -6.08 2.30
CA TYR A 137 -15.42 -5.63 1.85
C TYR A 137 -15.31 -4.11 1.72
N THR A 138 -16.40 -3.44 1.35
CA THR A 138 -16.45 -1.98 1.23
C THR A 138 -16.85 -1.30 2.54
N TRP A 139 -17.40 -2.03 3.50
CA TRP A 139 -17.94 -1.47 4.75
C TRP A 139 -16.97 -0.54 5.49
N ARG A 140 -15.71 -0.96 5.71
CA ARG A 140 -14.72 -0.13 6.41
C ARG A 140 -14.40 1.14 5.63
N ASN A 141 -14.23 1.02 4.32
CA ASN A 141 -13.95 2.16 3.45
C ASN A 141 -15.11 3.16 3.48
N ASN A 142 -16.33 2.66 3.25
CA ASN A 142 -17.55 3.46 3.28
C ASN A 142 -17.73 4.16 4.63
N ARG A 143 -17.45 3.47 5.74
CA ARG A 143 -17.54 4.07 7.07
C ARG A 143 -16.56 5.23 7.24
N VAL A 144 -15.32 5.08 6.80
CA VAL A 144 -14.32 6.16 6.87
C VAL A 144 -14.73 7.33 5.99
N LEU A 145 -15.19 7.07 4.76
CA LEU A 145 -15.66 8.12 3.85
C LEU A 145 -16.87 8.87 4.40
N GLN A 146 -17.83 8.17 5.03
CA GLN A 146 -18.98 8.79 5.69
C GLN A 146 -18.55 9.75 6.80
N GLU A 147 -17.65 9.32 7.69
CA GLU A 147 -17.17 10.15 8.80
C GLU A 147 -16.39 11.37 8.29
N LEU A 148 -15.49 11.18 7.31
CA LEU A 148 -14.74 12.28 6.71
C LEU A 148 -15.67 13.27 5.99
N ALA A 149 -16.63 12.78 5.20
CA ALA A 149 -17.58 13.64 4.50
C ALA A 149 -18.45 14.43 5.50
N SER A 150 -18.86 13.81 6.60
CA SER A 150 -19.60 14.45 7.70
C SER A 150 -18.79 15.58 8.35
N VAL A 151 -17.55 15.29 8.76
CA VAL A 151 -16.65 16.28 9.38
C VAL A 151 -16.37 17.42 8.42
N ILE A 152 -16.04 17.13 7.16
CA ILE A 152 -15.76 18.15 6.14
C ILE A 152 -17.00 19.00 5.86
N SER A 153 -18.20 18.42 5.88
CA SER A 153 -19.44 19.17 5.67
C SER A 153 -19.77 20.08 6.85
N THR A 154 -19.44 19.64 8.07
CA THR A 154 -19.72 20.36 9.32
C THR A 154 -18.68 21.44 9.62
N ALA A 155 -17.43 21.25 9.20
CA ALA A 155 -16.32 22.19 9.38
C ALA A 155 -16.45 23.52 8.58
N LYS A 156 -17.67 23.91 8.18
CA LYS A 156 -17.97 25.22 7.60
C LYS A 156 -17.80 26.29 8.68
N GLY A 157 -16.63 26.93 8.71
CA GLY A 157 -16.46 28.25 9.34
C GLY A 157 -15.89 28.28 10.76
N GLU A 158 -15.27 27.21 11.26
CA GLU A 158 -14.41 27.34 12.45
C GLU A 158 -13.08 28.00 12.06
N ILE A 159 -13.12 29.32 11.92
CA ILE A 159 -11.92 30.13 11.99
C ILE A 159 -11.42 29.95 13.42
N HIS A 160 -10.39 29.12 13.61
CA HIS A 160 -9.53 29.29 14.77
C HIS A 160 -8.91 30.68 14.63
N THR A 161 -9.56 31.68 15.23
CA THR A 161 -8.89 32.92 15.57
C THR A 161 -7.80 32.48 16.53
N SER A 162 -6.57 32.31 16.03
CA SER A 162 -5.42 32.31 16.92
C SER A 162 -5.52 33.62 17.68
N SER A 163 -5.96 33.57 18.93
CA SER A 163 -5.94 34.73 19.80
C SER A 163 -4.47 35.13 19.91
N THR A 164 -4.09 36.15 19.15
CA THR A 164 -2.74 36.70 19.19
C THR A 164 -2.59 37.37 20.55
N SER A 165 -2.19 36.61 21.57
CA SER A 165 -1.70 37.20 22.80
C SER A 165 -0.40 37.91 22.43
N SER A 166 -0.46 39.23 22.26
CA SER A 166 0.74 40.04 22.09
C SER A 166 1.55 39.96 23.37
N THR A 167 2.56 39.10 23.43
CA THR A 167 3.55 39.13 24.50
C THR A 167 4.38 40.40 24.34
N VAL A 168 4.07 41.42 25.15
CA VAL A 168 4.84 42.65 25.22
C VAL A 168 6.08 42.39 26.07
N PHE A 169 7.24 42.30 25.42
CA PHE A 169 8.51 42.28 26.14
C PHE A 169 8.82 43.69 26.66
N THR A 170 8.94 43.83 27.98
CA THR A 170 9.36 45.07 28.64
C THR A 170 10.78 44.88 29.14
N THR A 171 11.69 45.80 28.85
CA THR A 171 13.02 45.81 29.44
C THR A 171 12.97 46.29 30.88
N GLU A 172 13.82 45.71 31.72
CA GLU A 172 13.97 46.05 33.13
C GLU A 172 14.40 47.53 33.26
N GLY A 173 13.62 48.35 33.97
CA GLY A 173 13.95 49.77 34.22
C GLY A 173 13.02 50.83 33.59
N GLY A 174 11.90 50.44 32.95
CA GLY A 174 10.68 51.26 32.93
C GLY A 174 10.65 52.59 32.16
N VAL A 175 11.65 52.97 31.35
CA VAL A 175 11.59 54.26 30.62
C VAL A 175 12.13 54.15 29.20
N LYS A 176 11.31 53.64 28.28
CA LYS A 176 11.15 54.05 26.86
C LYS A 176 10.33 53.00 26.10
N LYS A 177 9.16 53.40 25.58
CA LYS A 177 8.38 52.58 24.63
C LYS A 177 9.06 52.62 23.26
N TRP A 178 9.46 51.46 22.73
CA TRP A 178 9.90 51.34 21.34
C TRP A 178 8.68 51.60 20.43
N GLN A 179 8.71 52.68 19.64
CA GLN A 179 7.71 52.94 18.59
C GLN A 179 8.15 52.25 17.28
N GLY A 180 8.47 50.97 17.37
CA GLY A 180 8.54 50.14 16.17
C GLY A 180 7.12 49.81 15.79
N GLY A 181 6.66 50.31 14.64
CA GLY A 181 5.34 49.97 14.13
C GLY A 181 5.14 48.47 14.19
N SER A 182 4.23 48.02 15.05
CA SER A 182 3.74 46.66 14.97
C SER A 182 3.04 46.58 13.62
N ILE A 183 3.74 46.03 12.63
CA ILE A 183 3.08 45.60 11.41
C ILE A 183 2.22 44.44 11.88
N THR A 184 0.94 44.72 12.16
CA THR A 184 -0.07 43.68 12.31
C THR A 184 -0.17 43.01 10.95
N ILE A 185 0.69 42.01 10.71
CA ILE A 185 0.54 41.16 9.53
C ILE A 185 -0.68 40.33 9.85
N ASN A 186 -1.85 40.85 9.45
CA ASN A 186 -3.11 40.16 9.56
C ASN A 186 -3.09 39.05 8.49
N THR A 187 -2.27 38.03 8.73
CA THR A 187 -2.30 36.78 7.97
C THR A 187 -3.52 36.03 8.43
N HIS A 188 -4.71 36.54 8.08
CA HIS A 188 -5.83 35.65 7.86
C HIS A 188 -5.38 34.67 6.79
N ARG A 189 -4.89 33.51 7.23
CA ARG A 189 -4.73 32.37 6.33
C ARG A 189 -6.13 32.07 5.87
N LYS A 190 -6.47 32.52 4.66
CA LYS A 190 -7.73 32.15 4.04
C LYS A 190 -7.79 30.62 4.02
N GLY A 191 -8.78 30.05 4.69
CA GLY A 191 -9.08 28.64 4.60
C GLY A 191 -9.33 28.27 3.13
N LEU A 192 -9.09 27.00 2.78
CA LEU A 192 -9.28 26.49 1.41
C LEU A 192 -10.70 26.72 0.88
N ARG A 193 -11.66 26.96 1.78
CA ARG A 193 -13.08 27.14 1.50
C ARG A 193 -13.57 28.57 1.80
N ASP A 194 -12.67 29.49 2.06
CA ASP A 194 -13.03 30.88 2.35
C ASP A 194 -13.50 31.60 1.09
N GLY A 195 -14.60 32.34 1.21
CA GLY A 195 -15.14 33.17 0.12
C GLY A 195 -16.43 32.67 -0.51
N CYS A 196 -16.94 31.47 -0.15
CA CYS A 196 -18.30 31.08 -0.50
C CYS A 196 -18.92 30.05 0.47
N ASN A 197 -20.26 30.02 0.53
CA ASN A 197 -21.05 29.14 1.39
C ASN A 197 -21.67 27.94 0.63
N ASP A 198 -21.59 27.92 -0.70
CA ASP A 198 -22.20 26.92 -1.59
C ASP A 198 -21.36 25.66 -1.78
N TRP A 199 -20.36 25.42 -0.94
CA TRP A 199 -19.55 24.20 -1.01
C TRP A 199 -20.40 22.95 -0.82
N VAL A 200 -20.36 22.06 -1.80
CA VAL A 200 -20.97 20.73 -1.81
C VAL A 200 -19.87 19.69 -1.64
N VAL A 201 -20.11 18.72 -0.74
CA VAL A 201 -19.24 17.57 -0.48
C VAL A 201 -19.91 16.32 -1.04
N SER A 202 -19.16 15.51 -1.76
CA SER A 202 -19.59 14.20 -2.23
C SER A 202 -18.47 13.19 -1.99
N ALA A 203 -18.81 11.96 -1.62
CA ALA A 203 -17.84 10.89 -1.34
C ALA A 203 -18.18 9.63 -2.13
N ASP A 204 -17.20 8.76 -2.34
CA ASP A 204 -17.37 7.49 -3.05
C ASP A 204 -18.17 6.46 -2.23
N LEU A 205 -19.45 6.72 -2.09
CA LEU A 205 -20.44 5.92 -1.36
C LEU A 205 -21.50 5.37 -2.31
N PRO A 206 -22.23 4.30 -1.91
CA PRO A 206 -23.31 3.74 -2.73
C PRO A 206 -24.41 4.77 -3.07
N GLU A 207 -24.64 5.76 -2.20
CA GLU A 207 -25.62 6.82 -2.43
C GLU A 207 -25.14 7.85 -3.48
N TRP A 208 -23.87 7.83 -3.88
CA TRP A 208 -23.31 8.73 -4.89
C TRP A 208 -23.63 8.24 -6.31
N GLU A 209 -24.88 8.43 -6.73
CA GLU A 209 -25.40 7.94 -8.00
C GLU A 209 -24.79 8.64 -9.23
N ARG A 210 -24.45 9.94 -9.14
CA ARG A 210 -23.93 10.72 -10.27
C ARG A 210 -22.82 11.67 -9.84
N HIS A 211 -21.72 11.62 -10.56
CA HIS A 211 -20.62 12.57 -10.44
C HIS A 211 -21.08 14.00 -10.74
N PRO A 212 -20.60 15.02 -9.99
CA PRO A 212 -20.76 16.40 -10.40
C PRO A 212 -20.34 16.55 -11.87
N ASP A 213 -21.12 17.31 -12.64
CA ASP A 213 -20.91 17.56 -14.07
C ASP A 213 -19.46 17.91 -14.41
N VAL A 214 -18.77 18.55 -13.46
CA VAL A 214 -17.40 19.03 -13.56
C VAL A 214 -16.34 17.92 -13.64
N ILE A 215 -16.59 16.75 -13.03
CA ILE A 215 -15.68 15.58 -13.07
C ILE A 215 -16.24 14.41 -13.90
N ARG A 216 -17.47 14.53 -14.41
CA ARG A 216 -18.14 13.49 -15.22
C ARG A 216 -17.31 13.03 -16.44
N LYS A 217 -16.48 13.91 -17.01
CA LYS A 217 -15.69 13.62 -18.21
C LYS A 217 -14.54 12.63 -17.98
N THR A 218 -14.00 12.52 -16.76
CA THR A 218 -12.84 11.67 -16.48
C THR A 218 -13.22 10.24 -16.09
N ALA A 219 -14.49 10.00 -15.70
CA ALA A 219 -14.99 8.72 -15.19
C ALA A 219 -14.17 8.12 -14.01
N LEU A 220 -13.29 8.91 -13.40
CA LEU A 220 -12.48 8.50 -12.25
C LEU A 220 -13.24 8.82 -10.96
N ARG A 221 -13.43 7.80 -10.12
CA ARG A 221 -13.98 7.91 -8.76
C ARG A 221 -12.84 8.23 -7.78
N SER A 222 -12.67 9.49 -7.46
CA SER A 222 -11.87 9.91 -6.30
C SER A 222 -12.67 9.69 -5.01
N ASP A 223 -11.97 9.44 -3.91
CA ASP A 223 -12.61 9.15 -2.62
C ASP A 223 -13.57 10.25 -2.12
N ILE A 224 -13.18 11.52 -2.19
CA ILE A 224 -14.03 12.67 -1.83
C ILE A 224 -13.83 13.82 -2.82
N VAL A 225 -14.94 14.46 -3.22
CA VAL A 225 -14.97 15.64 -4.08
C VAL A 225 -15.69 16.77 -3.38
N ILE A 226 -15.05 17.92 -3.39
CA ILE A 226 -15.57 19.17 -2.84
C ILE A 226 -15.63 20.18 -3.98
N HIS A 227 -16.79 20.75 -4.25
CA HIS A 227 -16.89 21.74 -5.32
C HIS A 227 -17.81 22.91 -4.94
N SER A 228 -17.58 24.05 -5.60
CA SER A 228 -18.40 25.27 -5.50
C SER A 228 -18.72 25.76 -6.91
N ALA A 229 -20.00 25.94 -7.20
CA ALA A 229 -20.46 26.39 -8.52
C ALA A 229 -20.21 27.89 -8.72
N SER A 230 -20.35 28.69 -7.66
CA SER A 230 -20.12 30.13 -7.69
C SER A 230 -18.66 30.52 -7.90
N THR A 231 -17.71 29.78 -7.30
CA THR A 231 -16.28 30.06 -7.45
C THR A 231 -15.61 29.24 -8.55
N GLN A 232 -16.32 28.27 -9.14
CA GLN A 232 -15.80 27.32 -10.13
C GLN A 232 -14.56 26.54 -9.62
N GLN A 233 -14.49 26.28 -8.32
CA GLN A 233 -13.39 25.56 -7.70
C GLN A 233 -13.77 24.11 -7.36
N ILE A 234 -12.80 23.20 -7.49
CA ILE A 234 -12.91 21.79 -7.13
C ILE A 234 -11.69 21.39 -6.31
N ASN A 235 -11.92 20.70 -5.20
CA ASN A 235 -10.90 19.98 -4.46
C ASN A 235 -11.19 18.48 -4.55
N ILE A 236 -10.19 17.72 -4.95
CA ILE A 236 -10.24 16.27 -5.05
C ILE A 236 -9.37 15.71 -3.93
N VAL A 237 -9.94 14.81 -3.14
CA VAL A 237 -9.25 14.17 -2.01
C VAL A 237 -9.18 12.68 -2.30
N GLU A 238 -7.95 12.16 -2.27
CA GLU A 238 -7.65 10.74 -2.44
C GLU A 238 -6.98 10.22 -1.16
N LEU A 239 -7.53 9.18 -0.58
CA LEU A 239 -7.02 8.52 0.61
C LEU A 239 -5.91 7.57 0.22
N THR A 240 -4.67 8.03 0.40
CA THR A 240 -3.50 7.17 0.19
C THR A 240 -3.11 6.49 1.49
N VAL A 241 -3.20 5.16 1.53
CA VAL A 241 -2.54 4.38 2.58
C VAL A 241 -1.04 4.40 2.29
N LYS A 242 -0.22 4.98 3.19
CA LYS A 242 1.24 5.12 2.99
C LYS A 242 1.97 3.79 2.74
N GLU A 243 1.37 2.66 3.10
CA GLU A 243 1.93 1.31 2.89
C GLU A 243 1.41 0.62 1.62
N GLY A 244 0.62 1.33 0.81
CA GLY A 244 -0.14 0.80 -0.31
C GLY A 244 0.13 1.48 -1.65
N LYS A 245 1.35 2.00 -1.90
CA LYS A 245 1.73 2.52 -3.24
C LYS A 245 1.66 1.48 -4.38
N TYR A 246 1.31 0.21 -4.08
CA TYR A 246 1.25 -0.89 -5.04
C TYR A 246 -0.11 -1.60 -5.13
N LEU A 247 -1.15 -1.17 -4.41
CA LEU A 247 -2.44 -1.89 -4.36
C LEU A 247 -3.58 -1.27 -5.17
N THR A 248 -3.43 -0.05 -5.72
CA THR A 248 -4.57 0.67 -6.32
C THR A 248 -4.71 0.57 -7.85
N LYS A 249 -3.88 -0.20 -8.57
CA LYS A 249 -4.02 -0.31 -10.03
C LYS A 249 -4.63 -1.61 -10.57
N GLY A 250 -4.97 -2.57 -9.71
CA GLY A 250 -5.47 -3.89 -10.15
C GLY A 250 -6.93 -4.20 -9.83
N TRP A 251 -7.55 -3.49 -8.89
CA TRP A 251 -8.85 -3.87 -8.34
C TRP A 251 -9.94 -2.91 -8.82
N LEU A 252 -10.23 -2.89 -10.12
CA LEU A 252 -11.46 -2.35 -10.74
C LEU A 252 -11.40 -2.54 -12.28
N ARG A 253 -11.21 -3.79 -12.71
CA ARG A 253 -11.61 -4.22 -14.05
C ARG A 253 -12.30 -5.58 -13.95
N SER A 254 -13.61 -5.52 -13.74
CA SER A 254 -14.59 -6.53 -14.12
C SER A 254 -15.90 -5.79 -14.37
#